data_AF-A0A937JAK6-F1
#
_entry.id   AF-A0A937JAK6-F1
#
_cell.length_a   1.000
_cell.length_b   1.000
_cell.length_c   1.000
_cell.angle_alpha   90.00
_cell.angle_beta   90.00
_cell.angle_gamma   90.00
#
_symmetry.space_group_name_H-M   'P 1'
#
loop_
_entity.id
_entity.type
_entity.pdbx_description
1 polymer ?
#
loop_
_entity_poly.entity_id
_entity_poly.type
_entity_poly.pdbx_seq_one_letter_code
_entity_poly.pdbx_strand_id
1 'polypeptide(L)'
;MKISDHIILIPWILGFINLSAPFSNFYFFWIVTTIFYGLFLAHLIECIVYRDKIINGPKNPFFGFFLTLVYGVLFLKSFSHKN
;
A
#
# COMPACT_ATOMS: atom_id res chain seq x y z
N MET A 1 11.12 -8.06 5.49
CA MET A 1 9.93 -8.44 4.69
C MET A 1 10.30 -9.68 3.91
N LYS A 2 9.36 -10.62 3.78
CA LYS A 2 9.55 -11.86 3.02
C LYS A 2 9.21 -11.60 1.54
N ILE A 3 9.68 -12.48 0.65
CA ILE A 3 9.34 -12.42 -0.78
C ILE A 3 7.82 -12.43 -1.01
N SER A 4 7.08 -13.17 -0.18
CA SER A 4 5.61 -13.21 -0.19
C SER A 4 4.95 -11.85 0.04
N ASP A 5 5.61 -10.93 0.75
CA ASP A 5 5.05 -9.62 1.08
C ASP A 5 5.03 -8.68 -0.15
N HIS A 6 5.81 -8.98 -1.19
CA HIS A 6 5.81 -8.22 -2.45
C HIS A 6 4.61 -8.54 -3.35
N ILE A 7 3.81 -9.56 -3.02
CA ILE A 7 2.56 -9.87 -3.75
C ILE A 7 1.60 -8.67 -3.72
N ILE A 8 1.67 -7.83 -2.67
CA ILE A 8 0.85 -6.62 -2.54
C ILE A 8 1.14 -5.59 -3.66
N LEU A 9 2.27 -5.70 -4.36
CA LEU A 9 2.59 -4.83 -5.48
C LEU A 9 1.78 -5.15 -6.74
N ILE A 10 1.25 -6.37 -6.87
CA ILE A 10 0.42 -6.78 -8.02
C ILE A 10 -0.82 -5.88 -8.17
N PRO A 11 -1.68 -5.71 -7.16
CA PRO A 11 -2.84 -4.82 -7.27
C PRO A 11 -2.43 -3.36 -7.50
N TRP A 12 -1.28 -2.91 -6.99
CA TRP A 12 -0.73 -1.59 -7.29
C TRP A 12 -0.39 -1.42 -8.76
N ILE A 13 0.36 -2.36 -9.34
CA ILE A 13 0.76 -2.33 -10.76
C ILE A 13 -0.48 -2.38 -11.65
N LEU A 14 -1.40 -3.31 -11.39
CA LEU A 14 -2.64 -3.44 -12.16
C LEU A 14 -3.49 -2.18 -12.08
N GLY A 15 -3.62 -1.58 -10.89
CA GLY A 15 -4.35 -0.34 -10.69
C GLY A 15 -3.73 0.84 -11.44
N PHE A 16 -2.40 1.01 -11.41
CA PHE A 16 -1.72 2.06 -12.16
C PHE A 16 -1.83 1.89 -13.68
N ILE A 17 -1.75 0.64 -14.17
CA ILE A 17 -2.01 0.34 -15.58
C ILE A 17 -3.45 0.73 -15.92
N ASN A 18 -4.43 0.31 -15.12
CA ASN A 18 -5.84 0.63 -15.35
C ASN A 18 -6.14 2.15 -15.27
N LEU A 19 -5.37 2.90 -14.47
CA LEU A 19 -5.49 4.36 -14.38
C LEU A 19 -4.92 5.07 -15.61
N SER A 20 -3.77 4.59 -16.12
CA SER A 20 -3.08 5.20 -17.27
C SER A 20 -3.67 4.76 -18.61
N ALA A 21 -4.07 3.50 -18.69
CA ALA A 21 -4.63 2.83 -19.87
C ALA A 21 -5.77 1.90 -19.40
N PRO A 22 -7.00 2.41 -19.29
CA PRO A 22 -8.14 1.66 -18.80
C PRO A 22 -8.37 0.35 -19.56
N PHE A 23 -8.58 -0.74 -18.81
CA PHE A 23 -8.89 -2.02 -19.42
C PHE A 23 -10.24 -1.96 -20.14
N SER A 24 -10.30 -2.50 -21.37
CA SER A 24 -11.50 -2.49 -22.21
C SER A 24 -12.62 -3.40 -21.69
N ASN A 25 -12.27 -4.45 -20.94
CA ASN A 25 -13.25 -5.33 -20.31
C ASN A 25 -13.89 -4.62 -19.10
N PHE A 26 -15.18 -4.34 -19.19
CA PHE A 26 -15.94 -3.61 -18.16
C PHE A 26 -15.82 -4.23 -16.77
N TYR A 27 -16.00 -5.55 -16.64
CA TYR A 27 -15.93 -6.22 -15.34
C TYR A 27 -14.51 -6.14 -14.76
N PHE A 28 -13.50 -6.41 -15.59
CA PHE A 28 -12.11 -6.38 -15.17
C PHE A 28 -11.68 -4.96 -14.74
N PHE A 29 -12.10 -3.94 -15.49
CA PHE A 29 -11.91 -2.53 -15.14
C PHE A 29 -12.44 -2.23 -13.74
N TRP A 30 -13.70 -2.56 -13.45
CA TRP A 30 -14.31 -2.24 -12.14
C TRP A 30 -13.70 -3.03 -11.00
N ILE A 31 -13.34 -4.30 -11.20
CA ILE A 31 -12.67 -5.12 -10.18
C ILE A 31 -11.32 -4.52 -9.82
N VAL A 32 -10.48 -4.20 -10.82
CA VAL A 32 -9.15 -3.63 -10.58
C VAL A 32 -9.26 -2.25 -9.94
N THR A 33 -10.17 -1.39 -10.42
CA THR A 33 -10.46 -0.07 -9.84
C THR A 33 -10.86 -0.19 -8.37
N THR A 34 -11.81 -1.07 -8.06
CA THR A 34 -12.33 -1.23 -6.69
C THR A 34 -11.24 -1.74 -5.75
N ILE A 35 -10.46 -2.74 -6.16
CA ILE A 35 -9.35 -3.28 -5.37
C ILE A 35 -8.28 -2.20 -5.15
N PHE A 36 -7.90 -1.47 -6.19
CA PHE A 36 -6.88 -0.42 -6.11
C PHE A 36 -7.28 0.68 -5.14
N TYR A 37 -8.47 1.28 -5.31
CA TYR A 37 -8.91 2.36 -4.44
C TYR A 37 -9.25 1.89 -3.03
N GLY A 38 -9.78 0.67 -2.88
CA GLY A 38 -10.00 0.07 -1.56
C GLY A 38 -8.69 -0.14 -0.80
N LEU A 39 -7.66 -0.68 -1.47
CA LEU A 39 -6.32 -0.86 -0.90
C LEU A 39 -5.68 0.49 -0.57
N PHE A 40 -5.76 1.45 -1.49
CA PHE A 40 -5.23 2.80 -1.30
C PHE A 40 -5.85 3.49 -0.08
N LEU A 41 -7.18 3.41 0.05
CA LEU A 41 -7.89 3.99 1.18
C LEU A 41 -7.52 3.30 2.50
N ALA A 42 -7.43 1.97 2.51
CA ALA A 42 -7.02 1.21 3.69
C ALA A 42 -5.61 1.64 4.15
N HIS A 43 -4.64 1.71 3.24
CA HIS A 43 -3.28 2.13 3.58
C HIS A 43 -3.20 3.62 3.97
N LEU A 44 -4.05 4.49 3.41
CA LEU A 44 -4.18 5.88 3.88
C LEU A 44 -4.68 5.95 5.32
N ILE A 45 -5.70 5.16 5.67
CA ILE A 45 -6.19 5.06 7.04
C ILE A 45 -5.07 4.56 7.96
N GLU A 46 -4.32 3.54 7.54
CA GLU A 46 -3.17 3.03 8.31
C GLU A 46 -2.09 4.09 8.53
N CYS A 47 -1.76 4.89 7.50
CA CYS A 47 -0.86 6.03 7.65
C CYS A 47 -1.34 7.02 8.73
N ILE A 48 -2.64 7.30 8.79
CA ILE A 48 -3.22 8.22 9.79
C ILE A 48 -3.21 7.59 11.19
N VAL A 49 -3.70 6.35 11.31
CA VAL A 49 -3.82 5.63 12.59
C VAL A 49 -2.46 5.36 13.21
N TYR A 50 -1.47 4.98 12.41
CA TYR A 50 -0.12 4.68 12.87
C TYR A 50 0.86 5.84 12.68
N ARG A 51 0.35 7.05 12.46
CA ARG A 51 1.14 8.28 12.24
C ARG A 51 2.26 8.44 13.26
N ASP A 52 1.95 8.36 14.55
CA ASP A 52 2.95 8.58 15.61
C ASP A 52 4.04 7.50 15.60
N LYS A 53 3.68 6.25 15.26
CA LYS A 53 4.65 5.16 15.10
C LYS A 53 5.56 5.38 13.88
N ILE A 54 5.00 5.91 12.78
CA ILE A 54 5.72 6.20 11.54
C ILE A 54 6.64 7.42 11.68
N ILE A 55 6.23 8.44 12.44
CA ILE A 55 7.06 9.63 12.66
C ILE A 55 8.23 9.32 13.58
N ASN A 56 8.02 8.49 14.61
CA ASN A 56 9.05 8.14 15.59
C ASN A 56 9.92 6.94 15.20
N GLY A 57 9.64 6.28 14.06
CA GLY A 57 10.32 5.06 13.64
C GLY A 57 11.53 5.29 12.72
N PRO A 58 11.35 5.29 11.39
CA PRO A 58 12.41 5.41 10.41
C PRO A 58 13.11 6.77 10.45
N LYS A 59 14.40 6.80 10.07
CA LYS A 59 15.21 8.04 10.00
C LYS A 59 14.58 9.16 9.17
N ASN A 60 13.68 8.82 8.25
CA ASN A 60 12.90 9.78 7.46
C ASN A 60 11.40 9.45 7.54
N PRO A 61 10.59 10.28 8.21
CA PRO A 61 9.14 10.09 8.34
C PRO A 61 8.44 9.94 6.99
N PHE A 62 8.85 10.74 5.99
CA PHE A 62 8.26 10.71 4.65
C PHE A 62 8.40 9.31 4.01
N PHE A 63 9.58 8.70 4.16
CA PHE A 63 9.81 7.35 3.64
C PHE A 63 9.00 6.29 4.40
N GLY A 64 8.77 6.49 5.70
CA GLY A 64 7.90 5.64 6.50
C GLY A 64 6.43 5.70 6.04
N PHE A 65 5.93 6.89 5.73
CA PHE A 65 4.60 7.05 5.15
C PHE A 65 4.50 6.41 3.78
N PHE A 66 5.49 6.63 2.91
CA PHE A 66 5.50 6.01 1.58
C PHE A 66 5.47 4.49 1.65
N LEU A 67 6.29 3.88 2.51
CA LEU A 67 6.31 2.43 2.67
C LEU A 67 5.02 1.89 3.31
N THR A 68 4.42 2.63 4.24
CA THR A 68 3.10 2.29 4.79
C THR A 68 2.01 2.44 3.73
N LEU A 69 2.11 3.43 2.84
CA LEU A 69 1.15 3.59 1.74
C LEU A 69 1.24 2.45 0.73
N VAL A 70 2.44 1.94 0.44
CA VAL A 70 2.63 0.86 -0.54
C VAL A 70 2.34 -0.52 0.07
N TYR A 71 2.85 -0.78 1.27
CA TYR A 71 2.84 -2.11 1.90
C TYR A 71 1.93 -2.23 3.12
N GLY A 72 1.38 -1.12 3.60
CA GLY A 72 0.46 -1.10 4.73
C GLY A 72 1.06 -1.66 6.03
N VAL A 73 0.21 -2.38 6.74
CA VAL A 73 0.56 -3.14 7.96
C VAL A 73 1.74 -4.10 7.80
N LEU A 74 2.04 -4.60 6.59
CA LEU A 74 3.20 -5.49 6.37
C LEU A 74 4.51 -4.76 6.68
N PHE A 75 4.60 -3.48 6.30
CA PHE A 75 5.73 -2.63 6.66
C PHE A 75 5.71 -2.30 8.15
N LEU A 76 4.55 -1.97 8.72
CA LEU A 76 4.43 -1.64 10.15
C LEU A 76 4.82 -2.80 11.07
N LYS A 77 4.57 -4.05 10.66
CA LYS A 77 5.00 -5.26 11.37
C LYS A 77 6.52 -5.40 11.39
N SER A 78 7.21 -4.91 10.36
CA SER A 78 8.68 -4.94 10.31
C SER A 78 9.33 -4.06 11.38
N PHE A 79 8.68 -2.97 11.80
CA PHE A 79 9.13 -2.19 12.97
C PHE A 79 9.04 -2.98 14.27
N SER A 80 8.01 -3.81 14.43
CA SER A 80 7.78 -4.57 15.67
C SER A 80 8.82 -5.67 15.89
N HIS A 81 9.46 -6.16 14.83
CA HIS A 81 10.51 -7.20 14.93
C HIS A 81 11.90 -6.60 15.22
N LYS A 82 12.03 -5.27 15.18
CA LYS A 82 13.31 -4.57 15.41
C LYS A 82 13.44 -4.01 16.84
N ASN A 83 12.40 -4.13 17.67
CA ASN A 83 12.44 -3.85 19.10
C ASN A 83 12.73 -5.12 19.89
#